data_AF-A0A1D8KW61-F1
#
_entry.id   AF-A0A1D8KW61-F1
#
_cell.length_a   1.000
_cell.length_b   1.000
_cell.length_c   1.000
_cell.angle_alpha   90.00
_cell.angle_beta   90.00
_cell.angle_gamma   90.00
#
_symmetry.space_group_name_H-M   'P 1'
#
loop_
_entity.id
_entity.type
_entity.pdbx_description
1 polymer ?
#
loop_
_entity_poly.entity_id
_entity_poly.type
_entity_poly.pdbx_seq_one_letter_code
_entity_poly.pdbx_strand_id
1 'polypeptide(L)'
;MYFFMVFFVFVLSLLNFFTSNIVVWWSSFLLMTVVFVILSKNLGSYVSVFNYFVIQESLGLFFLVFNFFLIQFFIVMLKIGVAPFHFWVFSVTSSVYNWLLMWFLTFQKLPFLPVLVQLFSFKVLFLFLFGILVCYFQLFLIKSYKNMLIISSTESFNWVVLTCFLSIVNVLYLFFYYVLLMVFLMPSFSLKDYSFVGWETVLVFLNIPFSVSFFIKIFSLSELLKLESLWFLFLSFLMFLSMLCFSFWLINMSTKDFFFMKGHMEFFYFISIPMMVLSVI
;
A
#
# COMPACT_ATOMS: atom_id res chain seq x y z
N MET A 1 7.47 16.47 15.93
CA MET A 1 6.52 16.74 14.84
C MET A 1 5.95 15.46 14.23
N TYR A 2 6.77 14.56 13.67
CA TYR A 2 6.27 13.31 13.09
C TYR A 2 5.39 12.48 14.04
N PHE A 3 5.80 12.27 15.29
CA PHE A 3 5.01 11.53 16.28
C PHE A 3 3.63 12.15 16.54
N PHE A 4 3.56 13.49 16.67
CA PHE A 4 2.29 14.21 16.81
C PHE A 4 1.40 14.00 15.59
N MET A 5 1.97 14.08 14.38
CA MET A 5 1.23 13.80 13.16
C MET A 5 0.74 12.35 13.11
N VAL A 6 1.52 11.36 13.57
CA VAL A 6 1.08 9.96 13.61
C VAL A 6 -0.13 9.80 14.52
N PHE A 7 -0.06 10.37 15.72
CA PHE A 7 -1.18 10.36 16.66
C PHE A 7 -2.42 11.03 16.06
N PHE A 8 -2.26 12.17 15.39
CA PHE A 8 -3.35 12.85 14.72
C PHE A 8 -4.00 12.00 13.62
N VAL A 9 -3.21 11.34 12.76
CA VAL A 9 -3.73 10.41 11.74
C VAL A 9 -4.50 9.26 12.37
N PHE A 10 -4.01 8.72 13.49
CA PHE A 10 -4.70 7.66 14.21
C PHE A 10 -6.06 8.12 14.74
N VAL A 11 -6.13 9.32 15.33
CA VAL A 11 -7.40 9.92 15.79
C VAL A 11 -8.38 10.10 14.62
N LEU A 12 -7.92 10.58 13.46
CA LEU A 12 -8.75 10.68 12.26
C LEU A 12 -9.30 9.33 11.81
N SER A 13 -8.46 8.28 11.86
CA SER A 13 -8.90 6.93 11.50
C SER A 13 -9.98 6.39 12.44
N LEU A 14 -9.84 6.63 13.76
CA LEU A 14 -10.86 6.26 14.75
C LEU A 14 -12.16 7.00 14.52
N LEU A 15 -12.09 8.31 14.25
CA LEU A 15 -13.25 9.13 13.97
C LEU A 15 -14.03 8.62 12.74
N ASN A 16 -13.34 8.17 11.69
CA ASN A 16 -13.97 7.57 10.52
C ASN A 16 -14.60 6.20 10.80
N PHE A 17 -14.09 5.42 11.77
CA PHE A 17 -14.75 4.16 12.18
C PHE A 17 -16.11 4.41 12.83
N PHE A 18 -16.21 5.42 13.70
CA PHE A 18 -17.42 5.67 14.49
C PHE A 18 -18.49 6.49 13.76
N THR A 19 -18.12 7.21 12.70
CA THR A 19 -19.04 8.11 12.00
C THR A 19 -19.34 7.59 10.60
N SER A 20 -20.61 7.71 10.19
CA SER A 20 -21.07 7.40 8.82
C SER A 20 -21.43 8.66 8.03
N ASN A 21 -21.05 9.84 8.53
CA ASN A 21 -21.39 11.12 7.93
C ASN A 21 -20.40 11.48 6.83
N ILE A 22 -20.89 11.67 5.61
CA ILE A 22 -20.08 11.98 4.42
C ILE A 22 -19.26 13.27 4.60
N VAL A 23 -19.82 14.28 5.25
CA VAL A 23 -19.10 15.54 5.55
C VAL A 23 -17.94 15.30 6.50
N VAL A 24 -18.14 14.41 7.49
CA VAL A 24 -17.10 14.06 8.46
C VAL A 24 -15.97 13.30 7.75
N TRP A 25 -16.31 12.30 6.92
CA TRP A 25 -15.32 11.61 6.10
C TRP A 25 -14.55 12.56 5.19
N TRP A 26 -15.24 13.47 4.49
CA TRP A 26 -14.59 14.47 3.66
C TRP A 26 -13.64 15.37 4.44
N SER A 27 -14.04 15.84 5.62
CA SER A 27 -13.19 16.66 6.47
C SER A 27 -11.93 15.91 6.91
N SER A 28 -12.03 14.61 7.19
CA SER A 28 -10.88 13.77 7.50
C SER A 28 -9.92 13.69 6.30
N PHE A 29 -10.45 13.60 5.07
CA PHE A 29 -9.64 13.52 3.86
C PHE A 29 -8.87 14.81 3.62
N LEU A 30 -9.51 15.96 3.81
CA LEU A 30 -8.86 17.27 3.70
C LEU A 30 -7.77 17.44 4.78
N LEU A 31 -8.03 17.02 6.01
CA LEU A 31 -7.01 17.11 7.06
C LEU A 31 -5.79 16.25 6.73
N MET A 32 -5.98 15.09 6.11
CA MET A 32 -4.87 14.23 5.67
C MET A 32 -4.01 14.85 4.56
N THR A 33 -4.63 15.53 3.60
CA THR A 33 -3.88 16.20 2.52
C THR A 33 -3.03 17.33 3.08
N VAL A 34 -3.61 18.15 3.98
CA VAL A 34 -2.91 19.24 4.66
C VAL A 34 -1.73 18.71 5.48
N VAL A 35 -1.92 17.63 6.25
CA VAL A 35 -0.83 17.00 7.01
C VAL A 35 0.33 16.60 6.10
N PHE A 36 0.04 15.98 4.95
CA PHE A 36 1.10 15.57 4.02
C PHE A 36 1.83 16.76 3.37
N VAL A 37 1.11 17.82 3.01
CA VAL A 37 1.73 19.05 2.47
C VAL A 37 2.66 19.68 3.51
N ILE A 38 2.25 19.72 4.78
CA ILE A 38 3.09 20.24 5.87
C ILE A 38 4.36 19.41 6.04
N LEU A 39 4.26 18.07 6.02
CA LEU A 39 5.40 17.18 6.16
C LEU A 39 6.38 17.28 4.98
N SER A 40 5.91 17.69 3.81
CA SER A 40 6.69 17.76 2.57
C SER A 40 7.32 19.11 2.25
N LYS A 41 6.97 20.15 3.02
CA LYS A 41 7.51 21.51 2.86
C LYS A 41 9.04 21.58 2.82
N ASN A 42 9.73 20.68 3.54
CA ASN A 42 11.18 20.75 3.72
C ASN A 42 11.99 19.99 2.67
N LEU A 43 11.38 19.19 1.78
CA LEU A 43 12.10 18.25 0.93
C LEU A 43 12.38 18.74 -0.49
N GLY A 44 11.97 19.96 -0.83
CA GLY A 44 12.24 20.62 -2.11
C GLY A 44 11.55 19.99 -3.32
N SER A 45 10.69 19.00 -3.12
CA SER A 45 9.98 18.27 -4.17
C SER A 45 8.60 18.88 -4.48
N TYR A 46 8.58 20.18 -4.77
CA TYR A 46 7.35 20.97 -4.95
C TYR A 46 6.42 20.41 -6.03
N VAL A 47 6.96 19.88 -7.14
CA VAL A 47 6.16 19.30 -8.23
C VAL A 47 5.33 18.11 -7.75
N SER A 48 5.93 17.17 -7.00
CA SER A 48 5.18 16.03 -6.45
C SER A 48 4.11 16.43 -5.44
N VAL A 49 4.43 17.41 -4.59
CA VAL A 49 3.50 17.88 -3.54
C VAL A 49 2.32 18.60 -4.18
N PHE A 50 2.58 19.41 -5.21
CA PHE A 50 1.53 20.07 -5.98
C PHE A 50 0.64 19.05 -6.70
N ASN A 51 1.22 18.06 -7.39
CA ASN A 51 0.47 16.99 -8.05
C ASN A 51 -0.41 16.22 -7.05
N TYR A 52 0.14 15.89 -5.88
CA TYR A 52 -0.62 15.25 -4.81
C TYR A 52 -1.81 16.10 -4.37
N PHE A 53 -1.58 17.38 -4.07
CA PHE A 53 -2.61 18.29 -3.60
C PHE A 53 -3.75 18.44 -4.61
N VAL A 54 -3.43 18.70 -5.88
CA VAL A 54 -4.43 18.88 -6.94
C VAL A 54 -5.29 17.62 -7.11
N ILE A 55 -4.66 16.44 -7.16
CA ILE A 55 -5.37 15.18 -7.37
C ILE A 55 -6.26 14.85 -6.15
N GLN A 56 -5.75 15.02 -4.93
CA GLN A 56 -6.49 14.63 -3.73
C GLN A 56 -7.64 15.58 -3.38
N GLU A 57 -7.45 16.88 -3.58
CA GLU A 57 -8.52 17.85 -3.33
C GLU A 57 -9.61 17.77 -4.38
N SER A 58 -9.25 17.63 -5.67
CA SER A 58 -10.26 17.43 -6.72
C SER A 58 -11.10 16.18 -6.48
N LEU A 59 -10.46 15.05 -6.13
CA LEU A 59 -11.18 13.84 -5.71
C LEU A 59 -11.99 14.04 -4.42
N GLY A 60 -11.55 14.91 -3.51
CA GLY A 60 -12.28 15.25 -2.29
C GLY A 60 -13.58 15.97 -2.59
N LEU A 61 -13.55 16.94 -3.50
CA LEU A 61 -14.74 17.65 -3.93
C LEU A 61 -15.69 16.73 -4.70
N PHE A 62 -15.17 15.87 -5.58
CA PHE A 62 -16.00 14.87 -6.27
C PHE A 62 -16.68 13.92 -5.29
N PHE A 63 -16.04 13.56 -4.18
CA PHE A 63 -16.63 12.72 -3.13
C PHE A 63 -17.88 13.36 -2.50
N LEU A 64 -17.88 14.68 -2.29
CA LEU A 64 -19.04 15.41 -1.75
C LEU A 64 -20.18 15.51 -2.77
N VAL A 65 -19.83 15.78 -4.03
CA VAL A 65 -20.83 16.01 -5.10
C VAL A 65 -21.57 14.72 -5.43
N PHE A 66 -20.85 13.60 -5.56
CA PHE A 66 -21.45 12.33 -5.93
C PHE A 66 -21.86 11.53 -4.68
N ASN A 67 -23.13 11.61 -4.29
CA ASN A 67 -23.66 10.84 -3.15
C ASN A 67 -24.17 9.43 -3.50
N PHE A 68 -23.59 8.78 -4.52
CA PHE A 68 -23.96 7.41 -4.88
C PHE A 68 -22.89 6.43 -4.37
N PHE A 69 -23.32 5.41 -3.61
CA PHE A 69 -22.43 4.43 -2.96
C PHE A 69 -21.31 3.89 -3.86
N LEU A 70 -21.64 3.43 -5.08
CA LEU A 70 -20.64 2.86 -6.01
C LEU A 70 -19.64 3.91 -6.53
N ILE A 71 -20.10 5.14 -6.80
CA ILE A 71 -19.22 6.20 -7.30
C ILE A 71 -18.32 6.70 -6.18
N GLN A 72 -18.86 6.88 -4.96
CA GLN A 72 -18.07 7.20 -3.77
C GLN A 72 -17.00 6.16 -3.52
N PHE A 73 -17.35 4.88 -3.65
CA PHE A 73 -16.40 3.78 -3.54
C PHE A 73 -15.24 3.92 -4.53
N PHE A 74 -15.52 4.19 -5.82
CA PHE A 74 -14.44 4.41 -6.81
C PHE A 74 -13.60 5.64 -6.53
N ILE A 75 -14.20 6.72 -6.03
CA ILE A 75 -13.48 7.93 -5.66
C ILE A 75 -12.52 7.65 -4.50
N VAL A 76 -12.95 6.89 -3.48
CA VAL A 76 -12.07 6.50 -2.37
C VAL A 76 -10.96 5.57 -2.85
N MET A 77 -11.24 4.62 -3.76
CA MET A 77 -10.22 3.77 -4.37
C MET A 77 -9.15 4.57 -5.12
N LEU A 78 -9.58 5.59 -5.89
CA LEU A 78 -8.68 6.54 -6.55
C LEU A 78 -7.84 7.32 -5.54
N LYS A 79 -8.45 7.84 -4.47
CA LYS A 79 -7.72 8.59 -3.43
C LYS A 79 -6.64 7.78 -2.73
N ILE A 80 -6.90 6.52 -2.43
CA ILE A 80 -5.92 5.64 -1.79
C ILE A 80 -4.84 5.18 -2.79
N GLY A 81 -5.14 5.17 -4.09
CA GLY A 81 -4.26 4.63 -5.12
C GLY A 81 -4.29 3.11 -5.17
N VAL A 82 -5.47 2.52 -4.98
CA VAL A 82 -5.70 1.07 -5.11
C VAL A 82 -5.77 0.70 -6.59
N ALA A 83 -5.18 -0.43 -6.99
CA ALA A 83 -5.24 -0.83 -8.40
C ALA A 83 -6.69 -1.17 -8.80
N PRO A 84 -7.11 -0.87 -10.04
CA PRO A 84 -6.31 -0.43 -11.20
C PRO A 84 -6.01 1.08 -11.27
N PHE A 85 -6.42 1.86 -10.26
CA PHE A 85 -6.38 3.32 -10.29
C PHE A 85 -5.10 3.92 -9.67
N HIS A 86 -4.02 3.15 -9.60
CA HIS A 86 -2.79 3.53 -8.89
C HIS A 86 -1.82 4.37 -9.73
N PHE A 87 -2.07 4.64 -11.01
CA PHE A 87 -1.08 5.30 -11.88
C PHE A 87 -0.65 6.69 -11.40
N TRP A 88 -1.53 7.45 -10.76
CA TRP A 88 -1.19 8.77 -10.22
C TRP A 88 -0.15 8.70 -9.08
N VAL A 89 -0.05 7.56 -8.39
CA VAL A 89 0.91 7.32 -7.30
C VAL A 89 2.34 7.49 -7.81
N PHE A 90 2.64 7.14 -9.07
CA PHE A 90 3.98 7.32 -9.65
C PHE A 90 4.36 8.79 -9.86
N SER A 91 3.39 9.67 -10.19
CA SER A 91 3.68 11.09 -10.41
C SER A 91 4.06 11.79 -9.11
N VAL A 92 3.52 11.34 -7.97
CA VAL A 92 3.81 11.88 -6.64
C VAL A 92 5.08 11.27 -6.05
N THR A 93 5.22 9.95 -6.12
CA THR A 93 6.29 9.25 -5.40
C THR A 93 7.67 9.43 -6.02
N SER A 94 7.78 9.76 -7.31
CA SER A 94 9.06 9.89 -8.02
C SER A 94 10.08 10.77 -7.28
N SER A 95 9.67 11.92 -6.74
CA SER A 95 10.53 12.86 -6.01
C SER A 95 10.41 12.81 -4.48
N VAL A 96 9.64 11.87 -3.91
CA VAL A 96 9.45 11.73 -2.46
C VAL A 96 10.34 10.62 -1.90
N TYR A 97 11.09 10.87 -0.83
CA TYR A 97 12.11 9.94 -0.31
C TYR A 97 11.95 9.64 1.19
N ASN A 98 12.60 8.57 1.66
CA ASN A 98 12.76 8.17 3.06
C ASN A 98 11.42 8.08 3.81
N TRP A 99 11.35 8.71 4.99
CA TRP A 99 10.20 8.78 5.88
C TRP A 99 8.92 9.30 5.21
N LEU A 100 9.02 10.17 4.20
CA LEU A 100 7.83 10.60 3.47
C LEU A 100 7.30 9.54 2.51
N LEU A 101 8.18 8.77 1.87
CA LEU A 101 7.77 7.66 1.02
C LEU A 101 7.02 6.62 1.87
N MET A 102 7.58 6.31 3.04
CA MET A 102 6.92 5.45 4.02
C MET A 102 5.56 6.02 4.43
N TRP A 103 5.50 7.31 4.80
CA TRP A 103 4.27 7.98 5.20
C TRP A 103 3.19 7.92 4.13
N PHE A 104 3.57 8.20 2.88
CA PHE A 104 2.68 8.20 1.73
C PHE A 104 2.09 6.81 1.48
N LEU A 105 2.90 5.75 1.58
CA LEU A 105 2.44 4.39 1.32
C LEU A 105 1.64 3.77 2.47
N THR A 106 1.81 4.26 3.71
CA THR A 106 1.20 3.68 4.92
C THR A 106 0.19 4.62 5.57
N PHE A 107 0.67 5.67 6.23
CA PHE A 107 -0.13 6.52 7.11
C PHE A 107 -1.23 7.26 6.35
N GLN A 108 -1.01 7.58 5.08
CA GLN A 108 -2.09 8.16 4.28
C GLN A 108 -3.25 7.20 4.09
N LYS A 109 -3.02 5.89 3.98
CA LYS A 109 -4.09 4.91 3.71
C LYS A 109 -4.97 4.63 4.93
N LEU A 110 -4.46 4.83 6.15
CA LEU A 110 -5.14 4.53 7.42
C LEU A 110 -6.57 5.08 7.53
N PRO A 111 -6.82 6.39 7.39
CA PRO A 111 -8.16 6.95 7.59
C PRO A 111 -9.13 6.63 6.45
N PHE A 112 -8.64 6.26 5.27
CA PHE A 112 -9.51 5.90 4.16
C PHE A 112 -10.02 4.45 4.26
N LEU A 113 -9.27 3.55 4.90
CA LEU A 113 -9.67 2.15 5.07
C LEU A 113 -11.03 1.99 5.77
N PRO A 114 -11.32 2.64 6.92
CA PRO A 114 -12.65 2.58 7.54
C PRO A 114 -13.79 2.96 6.58
N VAL A 115 -13.59 4.02 5.81
CA VAL A 115 -14.58 4.50 4.83
C VAL A 115 -14.74 3.49 3.69
N LEU A 116 -13.64 2.90 3.23
CA LEU A 116 -13.65 1.84 2.22
C LEU A 116 -14.48 0.63 2.68
N VAL A 117 -14.30 0.21 3.93
CA VAL A 117 -15.03 -0.92 4.52
C VAL A 117 -16.53 -0.62 4.60
N GLN A 118 -16.91 0.61 4.96
CA GLN A 118 -18.32 1.02 5.06
C GLN A 118 -19.02 1.17 3.69
N LEU A 119 -18.32 1.63 2.66
CA LEU A 119 -18.86 1.84 1.30
C LEU A 119 -18.83 0.59 0.41
N PHE A 120 -18.35 -0.52 0.95
CA PHE A 120 -17.96 -1.66 0.16
C PHE A 120 -19.16 -2.41 -0.47
N SER A 121 -18.95 -2.97 -1.68
CA SER A 121 -19.97 -3.81 -2.33
C SER A 121 -19.36 -5.02 -3.03
N PHE A 122 -20.07 -6.16 -3.00
CA PHE A 122 -19.63 -7.43 -3.59
C PHE A 122 -19.34 -7.35 -5.10
N LYS A 123 -19.99 -6.45 -5.82
CA LYS A 123 -19.80 -6.28 -7.27
C LYS A 123 -18.38 -5.86 -7.65
N VAL A 124 -17.61 -5.31 -6.69
CA VAL A 124 -16.25 -4.81 -6.92
C VAL A 124 -15.19 -5.92 -6.84
N LEU A 125 -15.52 -7.14 -6.39
CA LEU A 125 -14.58 -8.28 -6.31
C LEU A 125 -13.72 -8.41 -7.57
N PHE A 126 -14.37 -8.42 -8.73
CA PHE A 126 -13.69 -8.58 -10.01
C PHE A 126 -12.72 -7.45 -10.34
N LEU A 127 -13.05 -6.22 -9.94
CA LEU A 127 -12.20 -5.06 -10.17
C LEU A 127 -10.89 -5.15 -9.37
N PHE A 128 -10.92 -5.67 -8.13
CA PHE A 128 -9.70 -5.90 -7.36
C PHE A 128 -8.83 -7.00 -7.96
N LEU A 129 -9.44 -8.11 -8.42
CA LEU A 129 -8.72 -9.18 -9.11
C LEU A 129 -8.04 -8.68 -10.39
N PHE A 130 -8.76 -7.86 -11.18
CA PHE A 130 -8.19 -7.20 -12.35
C PHE A 130 -7.09 -6.21 -11.97
N GLY A 131 -7.25 -5.46 -10.88
CA GLY A 131 -6.21 -4.57 -10.34
C GLY A 131 -4.92 -5.32 -9.99
N ILE A 132 -5.03 -6.50 -9.36
CA ILE A 132 -3.87 -7.36 -9.04
C ILE A 132 -3.16 -7.82 -10.32
N LEU A 133 -3.91 -8.23 -11.35
CA LEU A 133 -3.35 -8.56 -12.67
C LEU A 133 -2.54 -7.39 -13.26
N VAL A 134 -3.11 -6.19 -13.25
CA VAL A 134 -2.45 -4.98 -13.78
C VAL A 134 -1.14 -4.72 -13.03
N CYS A 135 -1.11 -4.91 -11.70
CA CYS A 135 0.10 -4.76 -10.91
C CYS A 135 1.19 -5.75 -11.35
N TYR A 136 0.85 -7.03 -11.55
CA TYR A 136 1.82 -8.04 -11.99
C TYR A 136 2.37 -7.73 -13.39
N PHE A 137 1.52 -7.38 -14.35
CA PHE A 137 2.00 -6.95 -15.66
C PHE A 137 2.92 -5.73 -15.57
N GLN A 138 2.61 -4.79 -14.68
CA GLN A 138 3.44 -3.60 -14.52
C GLN A 138 4.79 -3.90 -13.86
N LEU A 139 4.86 -4.84 -12.91
CA LEU A 139 6.11 -5.28 -12.30
C LEU A 139 7.10 -5.82 -13.33
N PHE A 140 6.63 -6.46 -14.41
CA PHE A 140 7.50 -6.91 -15.50
C PHE A 140 8.10 -5.77 -16.33
N LEU A 141 7.38 -4.65 -16.49
CA LEU A 141 7.77 -3.58 -17.40
C LEU A 141 8.70 -2.55 -16.75
N ILE A 142 8.53 -2.30 -15.46
CA ILE A 142 9.23 -1.22 -14.78
C ILE A 142 10.66 -1.62 -14.43
N LYS A 143 11.62 -0.71 -14.67
CA LYS A 143 13.06 -0.94 -14.40
C LYS A 143 13.55 -0.30 -13.10
N SER A 144 12.89 0.74 -12.61
CA SER A 144 13.32 1.48 -11.42
C SER A 144 12.84 0.80 -10.13
N TYR A 145 13.76 0.46 -9.23
CA TYR A 145 13.44 -0.23 -7.97
C TYR A 145 12.45 0.51 -7.08
N LYS A 146 12.54 1.84 -7.00
CA LYS A 146 11.57 2.65 -6.26
C LYS A 146 10.15 2.40 -6.74
N ASN A 147 9.93 2.43 -8.05
CA ASN A 147 8.60 2.17 -8.64
C ASN A 147 8.18 0.71 -8.48
N MET A 148 9.12 -0.24 -8.52
CA MET A 148 8.82 -1.65 -8.22
C MET A 148 8.30 -1.81 -6.78
N LEU A 149 8.94 -1.16 -5.80
CA LEU A 149 8.51 -1.17 -4.40
C LEU A 149 7.12 -0.55 -4.21
N ILE A 150 6.86 0.54 -4.94
CA ILE A 150 5.55 1.17 -4.92
C ILE A 150 4.50 0.20 -5.46
N ILE A 151 4.76 -0.51 -6.55
CA ILE A 151 3.80 -1.47 -7.11
C ILE A 151 3.58 -2.67 -6.20
N SER A 152 4.63 -3.25 -5.63
CA SER A 152 4.48 -4.35 -4.67
C SER A 152 3.72 -3.91 -3.41
N SER A 153 3.88 -2.65 -2.99
CA SER A 153 3.10 -2.07 -1.89
C SER A 153 1.63 -1.81 -2.26
N THR A 154 1.32 -1.51 -3.53
CA THR A 154 -0.07 -1.40 -4.01
C THR A 154 -0.71 -2.76 -4.19
N GLU A 155 0.04 -3.75 -4.63
CA GLU A 155 -0.41 -5.13 -4.78
C GLU A 155 -0.78 -5.74 -3.42
N SER A 156 0.11 -5.68 -2.44
CA SER A 156 -0.15 -6.13 -1.07
C SER A 156 -1.35 -5.41 -0.44
N PHE A 157 -1.51 -4.10 -0.67
CA PHE A 157 -2.68 -3.38 -0.19
C PHE A 157 -3.99 -3.85 -0.87
N ASN A 158 -3.98 -4.16 -2.17
CA ASN A 158 -5.15 -4.73 -2.84
C ASN A 158 -5.55 -6.06 -2.20
N TRP A 159 -4.59 -6.92 -1.85
CA TRP A 159 -4.86 -8.17 -1.14
C TRP A 159 -5.51 -7.92 0.23
N VAL A 160 -5.02 -6.94 1.00
CA VAL A 160 -5.66 -6.55 2.27
C VAL A 160 -7.09 -6.09 2.04
N VAL A 161 -7.35 -5.19 1.09
CA VAL A 161 -8.72 -4.70 0.84
C VAL A 161 -9.63 -5.82 0.31
N LEU A 162 -9.09 -6.79 -0.42
CA LEU A 162 -9.84 -7.94 -0.89
C LEU A 162 -10.27 -8.85 0.28
N THR A 163 -9.61 -8.82 1.44
CA THR A 163 -10.14 -9.50 2.64
C THR A 163 -11.36 -8.82 3.27
N CYS A 164 -11.69 -7.58 2.87
CA CYS A 164 -12.92 -6.90 3.32
C CYS A 164 -14.19 -7.66 2.94
N PHE A 165 -14.15 -8.51 1.90
CA PHE A 165 -15.31 -9.33 1.49
C PHE A 165 -15.75 -10.33 2.56
N LEU A 166 -14.89 -10.65 3.54
CA LEU A 166 -15.08 -11.80 4.41
C LEU A 166 -15.21 -11.39 5.87
N SER A 167 -14.27 -10.62 6.39
CA SER A 167 -14.32 -10.20 7.78
C SER A 167 -13.55 -8.90 8.01
N ILE A 168 -14.23 -7.96 8.66
CA ILE A 168 -13.69 -6.63 8.97
C ILE A 168 -12.51 -6.75 9.94
N VAL A 169 -12.57 -7.67 10.91
CA VAL A 169 -11.49 -7.88 11.89
C VAL A 169 -10.18 -8.28 11.21
N ASN A 170 -10.25 -9.18 10.23
CA ASN A 170 -9.07 -9.63 9.50
C ASN A 170 -8.43 -8.52 8.68
N VAL A 171 -9.24 -7.62 8.10
CA VAL A 171 -8.73 -6.45 7.38
C VAL A 171 -7.95 -5.54 8.32
N LEU A 172 -8.51 -5.21 9.48
CA LEU A 172 -7.84 -4.35 10.45
C LEU A 172 -6.53 -4.97 10.92
N TYR A 173 -6.58 -6.26 11.20
CA TYR A 173 -5.43 -7.05 11.61
C TYR A 173 -4.31 -7.02 10.56
N LEU A 174 -4.61 -7.43 9.33
CA LEU A 174 -3.64 -7.45 8.22
C LEU A 174 -3.12 -6.06 7.89
N PHE A 175 -3.96 -5.03 8.06
CA PHE A 175 -3.55 -3.66 7.79
C PHE A 175 -2.59 -3.12 8.84
N PHE A 176 -2.82 -3.36 10.14
CA PHE A 176 -1.83 -3.01 11.17
C PHE A 176 -0.52 -3.75 10.97
N TYR A 177 -0.58 -5.04 10.62
CA TYR A 177 0.58 -5.83 10.24
C TYR A 177 1.33 -5.14 9.07
N TYR A 178 0.63 -4.79 7.99
CA TYR A 178 1.21 -4.05 6.87
C TYR A 178 1.88 -2.72 7.28
N VAL A 179 1.20 -1.89 8.09
CA VAL A 179 1.73 -0.59 8.52
C VAL A 179 3.02 -0.76 9.33
N LEU A 180 3.02 -1.66 10.32
CA LEU A 180 4.20 -1.90 11.15
C LEU A 180 5.43 -2.26 10.31
N LEU A 181 5.25 -3.11 9.32
CA LEU A 181 6.36 -3.64 8.53
C LEU A 181 6.92 -2.59 7.57
N MET A 182 6.05 -1.83 6.93
CA MET A 182 6.47 -0.72 6.07
C MET A 182 7.19 0.38 6.86
N VAL A 183 6.84 0.60 8.13
CA VAL A 183 7.56 1.52 9.03
C VAL A 183 8.98 1.04 9.31
N PHE A 184 9.21 -0.27 9.44
CA PHE A 184 10.55 -0.81 9.69
C PHE A 184 11.42 -0.91 8.42
N LEU A 185 10.83 -1.25 7.28
CA LEU A 185 11.58 -1.54 6.05
C LEU A 185 11.99 -0.27 5.28
N MET A 186 11.09 0.70 5.18
CA MET A 186 11.23 1.85 4.28
C MET A 186 12.20 2.98 4.72
N PRO A 187 12.54 3.20 6.00
CA PRO A 187 13.51 4.22 6.38
C PRO A 187 14.91 4.03 5.78
N SER A 188 15.21 2.82 5.28
CA SER A 188 16.48 2.44 4.66
C SER A 188 16.71 3.02 3.25
N PHE A 189 15.69 3.61 2.60
CA PHE A 189 15.80 4.21 1.27
C PHE A 189 16.47 5.60 1.31
N SER A 190 17.66 5.70 1.88
CA SER A 190 18.22 6.99 2.31
C SER A 190 18.95 7.80 1.22
N LEU A 191 19.02 7.35 -0.03
CA LEU A 191 19.82 8.03 -1.06
C LEU A 191 18.95 8.45 -2.26
N LYS A 192 18.93 9.77 -2.49
CA LYS A 192 18.20 10.41 -3.60
C LYS A 192 18.63 9.90 -4.98
N ASP A 193 19.88 9.44 -5.11
CA ASP A 193 20.52 9.27 -6.42
C ASP A 193 21.07 7.86 -6.70
N TYR A 194 21.14 6.99 -5.69
CA TYR A 194 21.63 5.63 -5.87
C TYR A 194 20.48 4.64 -5.81
N SER A 195 20.20 4.04 -6.96
CA SER A 195 19.27 2.93 -7.20
C SER A 195 19.66 1.63 -6.49
N PHE A 196 20.36 1.69 -5.35
CA PHE A 196 20.71 0.51 -4.58
C PHE A 196 19.68 0.32 -3.49
N VAL A 197 18.87 -0.71 -3.71
CA VAL A 197 17.92 -1.22 -2.73
C VAL A 197 18.62 -2.39 -2.04
N GLY A 198 18.60 -2.42 -0.71
CA GLY A 198 19.20 -3.51 0.04
C GLY A 198 18.53 -4.84 -0.32
N TRP A 199 19.33 -5.91 -0.40
CA TRP A 199 18.83 -7.27 -0.65
C TRP A 199 17.69 -7.63 0.32
N GLU A 200 17.75 -7.23 1.59
CA GLU A 200 16.69 -7.49 2.58
C GLU A 200 15.33 -6.93 2.16
N THR A 201 15.27 -5.64 1.80
CA THR A 201 14.01 -5.02 1.33
C THR A 201 13.53 -5.69 0.05
N VAL A 202 14.45 -6.07 -0.83
CA VAL A 202 14.14 -6.83 -2.05
C VAL A 202 13.46 -8.15 -1.73
N LEU A 203 14.06 -8.96 -0.85
CA LEU A 203 13.53 -10.25 -0.45
C LEU A 203 12.15 -10.13 0.21
N VAL A 204 11.88 -9.08 1.00
CA VAL A 204 10.56 -8.87 1.63
C VAL A 204 9.47 -8.51 0.62
N PHE A 205 9.77 -7.65 -0.35
CA PHE A 205 8.79 -7.22 -1.35
C PHE A 205 8.58 -8.24 -2.47
N LEU A 206 9.37 -9.31 -2.49
CA LEU A 206 9.36 -10.37 -3.49
C LEU A 206 8.42 -11.54 -3.23
N ASN A 207 7.65 -11.51 -2.15
CA ASN A 207 6.83 -12.64 -1.72
C ASN A 207 7.64 -13.92 -1.44
N ILE A 208 8.87 -13.80 -0.93
CA ILE A 208 9.62 -14.97 -0.46
C ILE A 208 8.84 -15.66 0.65
N PRO A 209 8.88 -17.00 0.74
CA PRO A 209 8.28 -17.72 1.86
C PRO A 209 8.71 -17.11 3.21
N PHE A 210 7.75 -16.92 4.11
CA PHE A 210 7.91 -16.25 5.41
C PHE A 210 8.21 -14.74 5.36
N SER A 211 8.08 -14.09 4.21
CA SER A 211 8.05 -12.63 4.12
C SER A 211 6.64 -12.06 4.35
N VAL A 212 6.60 -10.78 4.67
CA VAL A 212 5.39 -9.98 4.92
C VAL A 212 4.34 -10.09 3.81
N SER A 213 4.79 -9.88 2.58
CA SER A 213 3.95 -9.84 1.40
C SER A 213 3.35 -11.22 1.10
N PHE A 214 4.12 -12.27 1.35
CA PHE A 214 3.66 -13.66 1.29
C PHE A 214 2.65 -13.99 2.39
N PHE A 215 2.84 -13.49 3.61
CA PHE A 215 1.89 -13.75 4.71
C PHE A 215 0.51 -13.14 4.44
N ILE A 216 0.47 -11.88 4.02
CA ILE A 216 -0.78 -11.21 3.63
C ILE A 216 -1.51 -12.02 2.55
N LYS A 217 -0.76 -12.58 1.58
CA LYS A 217 -1.30 -13.41 0.50
C LYS A 217 -1.85 -14.74 0.98
N ILE A 218 -1.14 -15.49 1.83
CA ILE A 218 -1.66 -16.76 2.36
C ILE A 218 -2.90 -16.51 3.18
N PHE A 219 -2.86 -15.53 4.08
CA PHE A 219 -3.99 -15.27 4.95
C PHE A 219 -5.22 -14.84 4.15
N SER A 220 -5.05 -13.91 3.20
CA SER A 220 -6.14 -13.50 2.31
C SER A 220 -6.67 -14.64 1.44
N LEU A 221 -5.80 -15.52 0.91
CA LEU A 221 -6.22 -16.72 0.19
C LEU A 221 -7.00 -17.70 1.07
N SER A 222 -6.57 -17.92 2.31
CA SER A 222 -7.23 -18.85 3.25
C SER A 222 -8.67 -18.42 3.53
N GLU A 223 -8.91 -17.12 3.56
CA GLU A 223 -10.24 -16.56 3.73
C GLU A 223 -11.04 -16.69 2.42
N LEU A 224 -10.46 -16.34 1.27
CA LEU A 224 -11.16 -16.44 -0.02
C LEU A 224 -11.54 -17.86 -0.41
N LEU A 225 -10.77 -18.85 0.05
CA LEU A 225 -11.07 -20.27 -0.12
C LEU A 225 -12.45 -20.66 0.44
N LYS A 226 -12.97 -19.91 1.42
CA LYS A 226 -14.31 -20.14 1.96
C LYS A 226 -15.43 -19.78 0.97
N LEU A 227 -15.17 -18.93 -0.02
CA LEU A 227 -16.15 -18.48 -1.01
C LEU A 227 -16.17 -19.38 -2.25
N GLU A 228 -16.10 -20.69 -2.06
CA GLU A 228 -15.99 -21.75 -3.08
C GLU A 228 -16.38 -21.29 -4.49
N SER A 229 -15.37 -21.04 -5.34
CA SER A 229 -15.64 -20.55 -6.69
C SER A 229 -14.43 -20.69 -7.64
N LEU A 230 -14.74 -20.68 -8.94
CA LEU A 230 -13.78 -20.51 -10.05
C LEU A 230 -12.79 -19.35 -9.84
N TRP A 231 -13.17 -18.35 -9.05
CA TRP A 231 -12.31 -17.24 -8.66
C TRP A 231 -11.05 -17.70 -7.91
N PHE A 232 -11.14 -18.78 -7.13
CA PHE A 232 -9.96 -19.37 -6.49
C PHE A 232 -8.94 -19.91 -7.49
N LEU A 233 -9.40 -20.57 -8.57
CA LEU A 233 -8.53 -21.08 -9.63
C LEU A 233 -7.85 -19.93 -10.38
N PHE A 234 -8.57 -18.83 -10.59
CA PHE A 234 -7.99 -17.64 -11.17
C PHE A 234 -6.94 -17.02 -10.23
N LEU A 235 -7.25 -16.88 -8.94
CA LEU A 235 -6.34 -16.37 -7.91
C LEU A 235 -5.05 -17.20 -7.80
N SER A 236 -5.13 -18.53 -7.88
CA SER A 236 -3.93 -19.39 -7.86
C SER A 236 -3.07 -19.24 -9.12
N PHE A 237 -3.67 -19.02 -10.29
CA PHE A 237 -2.93 -18.65 -11.50
C PHE A 237 -2.21 -17.30 -11.35
N LEU A 238 -2.85 -16.32 -10.71
CA LEU A 238 -2.23 -15.02 -10.43
C LEU A 238 -1.00 -15.12 -9.53
N MET A 239 -1.01 -16.06 -8.58
CA MET A 239 0.16 -16.30 -7.73
C MET A 239 1.36 -16.83 -8.53
N PHE A 240 1.15 -17.61 -9.58
CA PHE A 240 2.23 -18.06 -10.46
C PHE A 240 2.92 -16.89 -11.18
N LEU A 241 2.14 -15.90 -11.66
CA LEU A 241 2.70 -14.69 -12.27
C LEU A 241 3.62 -13.93 -11.30
N SER A 242 3.29 -13.90 -10.01
CA SER A 242 4.14 -13.28 -8.99
C SER A 242 5.50 -13.96 -8.84
N MET A 243 5.56 -15.29 -9.00
CA MET A 243 6.81 -16.07 -8.98
C MET A 243 7.67 -15.82 -10.22
N LEU A 244 7.06 -15.50 -11.37
CA LEU A 244 7.80 -15.11 -12.56
C LEU A 244 8.40 -13.70 -12.43
N CYS A 245 7.70 -12.76 -11.78
CA CYS A 245 8.30 -11.46 -11.44
C CYS A 245 9.51 -11.64 -10.49
N PHE A 246 9.41 -12.59 -9.57
CA PHE A 246 10.47 -12.93 -8.63
C PHE A 246 11.77 -13.34 -9.31
N SER A 247 11.70 -14.25 -10.28
CA SER A 247 12.90 -14.73 -10.98
C SER A 247 13.60 -13.63 -11.77
N PHE A 248 12.83 -12.78 -12.47
CA PHE A 248 13.41 -11.63 -13.21
C PHE A 248 14.14 -10.66 -12.28
N TRP A 249 13.59 -10.42 -11.08
CA TRP A 249 14.20 -9.47 -10.18
C TRP A 249 15.46 -9.99 -9.51
N LEU A 250 15.49 -11.28 -9.14
CA LEU A 250 16.71 -11.92 -8.65
C LEU A 250 17.86 -11.79 -9.65
N ILE A 251 17.59 -12.02 -10.95
CA ILE A 251 18.60 -11.88 -12.01
C ILE A 251 19.09 -10.43 -12.13
N ASN A 252 18.18 -9.45 -12.03
CA ASN A 252 18.55 -8.03 -12.10
C ASN A 252 19.34 -7.54 -10.88
N MET A 253 19.13 -8.14 -9.71
CA MET A 253 19.88 -7.79 -8.51
C MET A 253 21.24 -8.49 -8.47
N SER A 254 21.32 -9.75 -8.94
CA SER A 254 22.60 -10.49 -8.98
C SER A 254 23.62 -9.88 -9.92
N THR A 255 23.18 -9.10 -10.92
CA THR A 255 24.05 -8.43 -11.90
C THR A 255 24.52 -7.05 -11.45
N LYS A 256 24.00 -6.51 -10.34
CA LYS A 256 24.43 -5.21 -9.81
C LYS A 256 25.40 -5.44 -8.65
N ASP A 257 26.59 -4.87 -8.80
CA ASP A 257 27.74 -5.15 -7.96
C ASP A 257 27.51 -4.93 -6.46
N PHE A 258 28.08 -5.87 -5.69
CA PHE A 258 28.06 -6.03 -4.24
C PHE A 258 28.78 -4.95 -3.42
N PHE A 259 29.37 -3.92 -4.06
CA PHE A 259 30.40 -3.11 -3.41
C PHE A 259 29.91 -1.93 -2.54
N PHE A 260 28.60 -1.70 -2.42
CA PHE A 260 28.05 -0.71 -1.49
C PHE A 260 27.30 -1.37 -0.33
N MET A 261 28.05 -2.09 0.50
CA MET A 261 27.60 -2.51 1.83
C MET A 261 27.46 -1.27 2.71
N LYS A 262 26.25 -0.73 2.82
CA LYS A 262 25.92 0.26 3.84
C LYS A 262 24.70 -0.20 4.62
N GLY A 263 24.94 -0.48 5.91
CA GLY A 263 23.93 -0.60 6.95
C GLY A 263 22.93 -1.73 6.76
N HIS A 264 23.37 -2.96 7.01
CA HIS A 264 22.47 -4.09 7.15
C HIS A 264 21.43 -3.83 8.23
N MET A 265 20.16 -3.97 7.86
CA MET A 265 19.02 -3.92 8.77
C MET A 265 18.67 -5.35 9.22
N GLU A 266 19.70 -6.20 9.37
CA GLU A 266 19.57 -7.61 9.79
C GLU A 266 18.67 -7.73 11.03
N PHE A 267 18.86 -6.86 12.01
CA PHE A 267 18.05 -6.86 13.23
C PHE A 267 16.56 -6.60 12.97
N PHE A 268 16.22 -5.68 12.07
CA PHE A 268 14.81 -5.39 11.75
C PHE A 268 14.18 -6.52 10.93
N TYR A 269 14.95 -7.15 10.05
CA TYR A 269 14.51 -8.35 9.34
C TYR A 269 14.23 -9.49 10.34
N PHE A 270 15.13 -9.72 11.29
CA PHE A 270 14.93 -10.73 12.34
C PHE A 270 13.80 -10.42 13.32
N ILE A 271 13.43 -9.15 13.52
CA ILE A 271 12.22 -8.77 14.30
C ILE A 271 10.93 -9.00 13.49
N SER A 272 10.98 -8.85 12.17
CA SER A 272 9.79 -9.02 11.33
C SER A 272 9.26 -10.46 11.32
N ILE A 273 10.16 -11.44 11.46
CA ILE A 273 9.83 -12.88 11.47
C ILE A 273 9.00 -13.30 12.70
N PRO A 274 9.36 -12.98 13.96
CA PRO A 274 8.55 -13.36 15.12
C PRO A 274 7.19 -12.65 15.16
N MET A 275 7.08 -11.43 14.61
CA MET A 275 5.79 -10.77 14.44
C MET A 275 4.84 -11.56 13.51
N MET A 276 5.38 -12.37 12.59
CA MET A 276 4.59 -13.27 11.76
C MET A 276 4.02 -14.45 12.55
N VAL A 277 4.75 -14.99 13.52
CA VAL A 277 4.24 -16.10 14.35
C VAL A 277 3.07 -15.63 15.21
N LEU A 278 3.15 -14.42 15.77
CA LEU A 278 2.04 -13.78 16.46
C LEU A 278 0.82 -13.54 15.55
N SER A 279 1.03 -13.45 14.24
CA SER A 279 -0.07 -13.25 13.28
C SER A 279 -0.82 -14.50 12.86
N VAL A 280 -0.23 -15.66 13.11
CA VAL A 280 -0.83 -16.97 12.80
C VAL A 280 -1.64 -17.51 13.98
N ILE A 281 -1.26 -17.13 15.21
CA ILE A 281 -1.92 -17.51 16.47
C ILE A 281 -3.20 -16.69 16.67
#